data_AF-A0AAN2WJZ1-F1
#
_entry.id   AF-A0AAN2WJZ1-F1
#
_cell.length_a   1.000
_cell.length_b   1.000
_cell.length_c   1.000
_cell.angle_alpha   90.00
_cell.angle_beta   90.00
_cell.angle_gamma   90.00
#
_symmetry.space_group_name_H-M   'P 1'
#
loop_
_entity.id
_entity.type
_entity.pdbx_description
1 polymer ?
#
loop_
_entity_poly.entity_id
_entity_poly.type
_entity_poly.pdbx_seq_one_letter_code
_entity_poly.pdbx_strand_id
1 'polypeptide(L)'
;MDSTTLNLKEDQIINILWKLFNSGIICSTLKVDDLDNEKIIELSAFLKETHIKEYGEISGLLEEIDYWISEISDSGVNIQIKKKIVDNIEENVKEIITILEIPNYNFEILNKNLLYENSIVSSIHRKEKHNYNIEGISMVAEIYRLFDDNIIEKILFRNFFTSNYKADQKVSAVDFFMKIDSANFSEMYKILENDFDIKKIRKKREIFFEYINELLNNGKNDYNEISLSMEWLIKFFKDMPKVISENSESKYSVYFQKMDDDSIIINNLGPGMGRHFTRYINDFKDKEEVINTFKDHIKNIENKINRKFVDVNTTLGLNVNLHPHILENELDYPNSFCWNENQMLNLSELFIIVNESTKLLELQNNQGILYEISPMGTLFPLLAPNFYKYLCSFSKSNGMEISFWDRFHKVNKNNALRVNHYPSISIGRTAVYIERETWKINKVSSIPKEDSYEDYLKLINYLKHDCQMNEDQIFAKTLPDVDALLGGEINVSDWISLLKKGKYRKPQFYDLNDYVDYKNFVSIYSKDIEEMTIQKVLPSNEKVVEYLMEFTEIHKTD
;
A
#
# COMPACT_ATOMS: atom_id res chain seq x y z
N MET A 1 -6.43 6.27 -50.23
CA MET A 1 -5.48 7.25 -49.66
C MET A 1 -4.23 7.16 -50.51
N ASP A 2 -3.92 8.22 -51.26
CA ASP A 2 -2.68 8.32 -52.02
C ASP A 2 -1.52 8.27 -51.03
N SER A 3 -0.69 7.23 -51.10
CA SER A 3 0.56 7.15 -50.36
C SER A 3 1.58 8.07 -51.02
N THR A 4 1.46 9.38 -50.78
CA THR A 4 2.57 10.31 -51.03
C THR A 4 3.71 9.93 -50.08
N THR A 5 4.69 9.19 -50.60
CA THR A 5 5.93 8.89 -49.90
C THR A 5 6.67 10.21 -49.67
N LEU A 6 6.63 10.69 -48.43
CA LEU A 6 7.38 11.84 -47.98
C LEU A 6 8.88 11.53 -48.11
N ASN A 7 9.53 12.12 -49.11
CA ASN A 7 10.95 11.94 -49.37
C ASN A 7 11.77 12.83 -48.43
N LEU A 8 11.75 12.51 -47.14
CA LEU A 8 12.49 13.23 -46.09
C LEU A 8 13.95 12.83 -46.10
N LYS A 9 14.85 13.80 -45.91
CA LYS A 9 16.27 13.54 -45.68
C LYS A 9 16.48 12.94 -44.28
N GLU A 10 17.55 12.17 -44.10
CA GLU A 10 17.91 11.52 -42.84
C GLU A 10 17.93 12.50 -41.65
N ASP A 11 18.58 13.65 -41.79
CA ASP A 11 18.62 14.69 -40.75
C ASP A 11 17.23 15.21 -40.36
N GLN A 12 16.29 15.25 -41.31
CA GLN A 12 14.92 15.68 -41.05
C GLN A 12 14.16 14.61 -40.27
N ILE A 13 14.39 13.33 -40.58
CA ILE A 13 13.81 12.20 -39.84
C ILE A 13 14.33 12.21 -38.41
N ILE A 14 15.66 12.33 -38.22
CA ILE A 14 16.29 12.39 -36.90
C ILE A 14 15.73 13.57 -36.09
N ASN A 15 15.62 14.76 -36.68
CA ASN A 15 15.03 15.91 -36.01
C ASN A 15 13.55 15.72 -35.63
N ILE A 16 12.77 15.02 -36.46
CA ILE A 16 11.37 14.69 -36.14
C ILE A 16 11.33 13.69 -34.99
N LEU A 17 12.11 12.62 -35.04
CA LEU A 17 12.19 11.64 -33.96
C LEU A 17 12.60 12.29 -32.63
N TRP A 18 13.63 13.14 -32.64
CA TRP A 18 14.04 13.91 -31.46
C TRP A 18 12.92 14.82 -30.93
N LYS A 19 12.15 15.47 -31.82
CA LYS A 19 11.00 16.28 -31.39
C LYS A 19 9.90 15.42 -30.77
N LEU A 20 9.59 14.28 -31.38
CA LEU A 20 8.59 13.35 -30.86
C LEU A 20 9.03 12.79 -29.50
N PHE A 21 10.31 12.43 -29.35
CA PHE A 21 10.90 11.94 -28.12
C PHE A 21 10.87 13.00 -27.01
N ASN A 22 11.35 14.22 -27.31
CA ASN A 22 11.33 15.34 -26.35
C ASN A 22 9.90 15.80 -25.99
N SER A 23 8.91 15.52 -26.85
CA SER A 23 7.49 15.74 -26.56
C SER A 23 6.81 14.58 -25.82
N GLY A 24 7.53 13.47 -25.59
CA GLY A 24 7.00 12.27 -24.92
C GLY A 24 6.03 11.44 -25.77
N ILE A 25 5.97 11.65 -27.09
CA ILE A 25 5.10 10.91 -28.01
C ILE A 25 5.70 9.54 -28.35
N ILE A 26 7.04 9.49 -28.47
CA ILE A 26 7.77 8.23 -28.58
C ILE A 26 8.63 8.07 -27.33
N CYS A 27 8.62 6.86 -26.79
CA CYS A 27 9.49 6.47 -25.70
C CYS A 27 10.68 5.69 -26.27
N SER A 28 11.87 5.94 -25.75
CA SER A 28 13.02 5.07 -26.01
C SER A 28 13.11 4.05 -24.88
N THR A 29 13.16 2.77 -25.22
CA THR A 29 13.50 1.72 -24.26
C THR A 29 14.90 1.22 -24.59
N LEU A 30 15.69 0.92 -23.56
CA LEU A 30 17.01 0.30 -23.74
C LEU A 30 16.92 -1.21 -23.96
N LYS A 31 15.69 -1.73 -24.19
CA LYS A 31 15.36 -3.15 -24.18
C LYS A 31 15.81 -3.87 -22.90
N VAL A 32 15.83 -3.14 -21.79
CA VAL A 32 16.05 -3.71 -20.45
C VAL A 32 14.70 -3.70 -19.78
N ASP A 33 14.31 -4.86 -19.23
CA ASP A 33 13.04 -4.98 -18.54
C ASP A 33 13.11 -4.25 -17.20
N ASP A 34 12.11 -3.41 -16.93
CA ASP A 34 12.05 -2.64 -15.67
C ASP A 34 11.92 -3.56 -14.46
N LEU A 35 11.26 -4.70 -14.61
CA LEU A 35 10.99 -5.67 -13.55
C LEU A 35 12.10 -6.71 -13.39
N ASP A 36 13.05 -6.80 -14.33
CA ASP A 36 14.14 -7.75 -14.23
C ASP A 36 15.13 -7.40 -13.09
N ASN A 37 15.57 -8.45 -12.41
CA ASN A 37 16.52 -8.37 -11.31
C ASN A 37 17.98 -8.29 -11.81
N GLU A 38 18.26 -8.72 -13.04
CA GLU A 38 19.59 -8.66 -13.66
C GLU A 38 19.78 -7.40 -14.51
N LYS A 39 18.91 -6.39 -14.37
CA LYS A 39 18.89 -5.14 -15.15
C LYS A 39 20.25 -4.44 -15.31
N ILE A 40 21.12 -4.51 -14.29
CA ILE A 40 22.45 -3.88 -14.32
C ILE A 40 23.36 -4.60 -15.33
N ILE A 41 23.30 -5.93 -15.32
CA ILE A 41 24.03 -6.80 -16.24
C ILE A 41 23.49 -6.63 -17.66
N GLU A 42 22.17 -6.67 -17.83
CA GLU A 42 21.53 -6.47 -19.15
C GLU A 42 21.88 -5.10 -19.74
N LEU A 43 21.78 -4.03 -18.94
CA LEU A 43 22.13 -2.69 -19.36
C LEU A 43 23.62 -2.58 -19.73
N SER A 44 24.50 -3.19 -18.93
CA SER A 44 25.93 -3.22 -19.24
C SER A 44 26.20 -3.91 -20.57
N ALA A 45 25.61 -5.09 -20.81
CA ALA A 45 25.74 -5.83 -22.06
C ALA A 45 25.25 -5.00 -23.26
N PHE A 46 24.08 -4.38 -23.15
CA PHE A 46 23.53 -3.50 -24.18
C PHE A 46 24.47 -2.33 -24.52
N LEU A 47 24.99 -1.64 -23.50
CA LEU A 47 25.87 -0.49 -23.70
C LEU A 47 27.18 -0.88 -24.41
N LYS A 48 27.73 -2.08 -24.15
CA LYS A 48 28.91 -2.58 -24.87
C LYS A 48 28.68 -2.74 -26.37
N GLU A 49 27.48 -3.13 -26.78
CA GLU A 49 27.14 -3.37 -28.19
C GLU A 49 27.04 -2.07 -29.01
N THR A 50 26.86 -0.92 -28.34
CA THR A 50 26.70 0.37 -29.04
C THR A 50 27.97 0.88 -29.71
N HIS A 51 29.14 0.39 -29.31
CA HIS A 51 30.47 0.86 -29.74
C HIS A 51 30.73 2.37 -29.53
N ILE A 52 29.98 3.03 -28.64
CA ILE A 52 30.20 4.42 -28.22
C ILE A 52 31.15 4.42 -27.01
N LYS A 53 32.20 5.26 -27.04
CA LYS A 53 33.28 5.24 -26.03
C LYS A 53 32.74 5.44 -24.62
N GLU A 54 31.92 6.47 -24.45
CA GLU A 54 31.29 6.86 -23.19
C GLU A 54 30.41 5.73 -22.63
N TYR A 55 29.69 5.02 -23.51
CA TYR A 55 28.84 3.89 -23.11
C TYR A 55 29.67 2.65 -22.75
N GLY A 56 30.83 2.44 -23.38
CA GLY A 56 31.80 1.43 -22.97
C GLY A 56 32.37 1.69 -21.57
N GLU A 57 32.66 2.96 -21.25
CA GLU A 57 33.10 3.37 -19.90
C GLU A 57 32.01 3.12 -18.85
N ILE A 58 30.78 3.57 -19.13
CA ILE A 58 29.63 3.33 -18.24
C ILE A 58 29.40 1.83 -18.03
N SER A 59 29.51 1.03 -19.08
CA SER A 59 29.37 -0.42 -18.96
C SER A 59 30.39 -1.04 -18.00
N GLY A 60 31.66 -0.63 -18.06
CA GLY A 60 32.68 -1.10 -17.11
C GLY A 60 32.31 -0.75 -15.66
N LEU A 61 31.83 0.47 -15.42
CA LEU A 61 31.37 0.90 -14.09
C LEU A 61 30.17 0.09 -13.59
N LEU A 62 29.22 -0.27 -14.47
CA LEU A 62 28.08 -1.12 -14.14
C LEU A 62 28.51 -2.55 -13.78
N GLU A 63 29.49 -3.12 -14.47
CA GLU A 63 30.03 -4.46 -14.12
C GLU A 63 30.73 -4.46 -12.76
N GLU A 64 31.46 -3.39 -12.44
CA GLU A 64 32.04 -3.24 -11.10
C GLU A 64 30.97 -3.09 -10.02
N ILE A 65 29.89 -2.34 -10.29
CA ILE A 65 28.75 -2.23 -9.37
C ILE A 65 28.12 -3.60 -9.13
N ASP A 66 27.87 -4.39 -10.17
CA ASP A 66 27.31 -5.73 -10.07
C ASP A 66 28.21 -6.68 -9.26
N TYR A 67 29.52 -6.63 -9.51
CA TYR A 67 30.53 -7.34 -8.71
C TYR A 67 30.40 -6.98 -7.22
N TRP A 68 30.35 -5.70 -6.89
CA TRP A 68 30.22 -5.22 -5.52
C TRP A 68 28.89 -5.61 -4.85
N ILE A 69 27.78 -5.63 -5.61
CA ILE A 69 26.47 -6.11 -5.15
C ILE A 69 26.51 -7.62 -4.85
N SER A 70 27.26 -8.39 -5.64
CA SER A 70 27.44 -9.82 -5.39
C SER A 70 28.29 -10.06 -4.13
N GLU A 71 29.37 -9.31 -3.94
CA GLU A 71 30.24 -9.43 -2.76
C GLU A 71 29.54 -9.05 -1.45
N ILE A 72 28.75 -7.96 -1.43
CA ILE A 72 28.03 -7.53 -0.21
C ILE A 72 26.95 -8.53 0.24
N SER A 73 26.48 -9.38 -0.69
CA SER A 73 25.46 -10.40 -0.43
C SER A 73 26.02 -11.65 0.27
N ASP A 74 27.35 -11.75 0.45
CA ASP A 74 27.96 -12.85 1.20
C ASP A 74 27.78 -12.65 2.72
N SER A 75 27.21 -13.67 3.37
CA SER A 75 26.99 -13.79 4.82
C SER A 75 28.23 -13.56 5.71
N GLY A 76 29.45 -13.57 5.15
CA GLY A 76 30.70 -13.33 5.85
C GLY A 76 31.15 -11.86 5.96
N VAL A 77 30.46 -10.92 5.30
CA VAL A 77 30.89 -9.52 5.22
C VAL A 77 30.63 -8.77 6.53
N ASN A 78 31.69 -8.23 7.15
CA ASN A 78 31.57 -7.39 8.34
C ASN A 78 31.22 -5.93 8.00
N ILE A 79 30.81 -5.14 9.00
CA ILE A 79 30.36 -3.75 8.82
C ILE A 79 31.39 -2.83 8.14
N GLN A 80 32.69 -3.05 8.34
CA GLN A 80 33.75 -2.22 7.76
C GLN A 80 33.94 -2.55 6.28
N ILE A 81 33.93 -3.84 5.92
CA ILE A 81 33.98 -4.29 4.53
C ILE A 81 32.72 -3.82 3.81
N LYS A 82 31.55 -3.98 4.43
CA LYS A 82 30.27 -3.50 3.90
C LYS A 82 30.34 -2.01 3.56
N LYS A 83 30.83 -1.18 4.47
CA LYS A 83 31.03 0.26 4.23
C LYS A 83 31.91 0.52 3.01
N LYS A 84 33.06 -0.17 2.90
CA LYS A 84 33.97 -0.01 1.75
C LYS A 84 33.30 -0.39 0.42
N ILE A 85 32.51 -1.46 0.41
CA ILE A 85 31.76 -1.87 -0.77
C ILE A 85 30.74 -0.79 -1.17
N VAL A 86 29.99 -0.25 -0.20
CA VAL A 86 29.04 0.86 -0.45
C VAL A 86 29.75 2.09 -1.00
N ASP A 87 30.91 2.46 -0.42
CA ASP A 87 31.71 3.61 -0.87
C ASP A 87 32.16 3.44 -2.34
N ASN A 88 32.56 2.22 -2.75
CA ASN A 88 32.94 1.93 -4.14
C ASN A 88 31.74 2.02 -5.11
N ILE A 89 30.58 1.48 -4.72
CA ILE A 89 29.36 1.60 -5.53
C ILE A 89 28.97 3.08 -5.68
N GLU A 90 29.07 3.86 -4.60
CA GLU A 90 28.79 5.29 -4.61
C GLU A 90 29.73 6.05 -5.58
N GLU A 91 31.02 5.72 -5.58
CA GLU A 91 32.00 6.31 -6.50
C GLU A 91 31.67 6.01 -7.97
N ASN A 92 31.40 4.73 -8.29
CA ASN A 92 31.07 4.32 -9.65
C ASN A 92 29.78 4.98 -10.16
N VAL A 93 28.73 5.10 -9.32
CA VAL A 93 27.50 5.80 -9.72
C VAL A 93 27.75 7.29 -9.94
N LYS A 94 28.59 7.94 -9.13
CA LYS A 94 28.98 9.34 -9.34
C LYS A 94 29.70 9.54 -10.67
N GLU A 95 30.57 8.62 -11.04
CA GLU A 95 31.28 8.66 -12.31
C GLU A 95 30.32 8.47 -13.49
N ILE A 96 29.39 7.51 -13.42
CA ILE A 96 28.31 7.35 -14.43
C ILE A 96 27.52 8.65 -14.62
N ILE A 97 27.09 9.28 -13.52
CA ILE A 97 26.33 10.55 -13.56
C ILE A 97 27.15 11.66 -14.21
N THR A 98 28.46 11.68 -13.98
CA THR A 98 29.39 12.66 -14.56
C THR A 98 29.54 12.44 -16.06
N ILE A 99 29.73 11.20 -16.52
CA ILE A 99 29.83 10.84 -17.95
C ILE A 99 28.54 11.20 -18.69
N LEU A 100 27.38 10.96 -18.07
CA LEU A 100 26.05 11.27 -18.65
C LEU A 100 25.68 12.77 -18.59
N GLU A 101 26.52 13.61 -17.96
CA GLU A 101 26.28 15.04 -17.79
C GLU A 101 24.88 15.37 -17.22
N ILE A 102 24.36 14.55 -16.29
CA ILE A 102 22.99 14.73 -15.78
C ILE A 102 22.90 16.07 -15.02
N PRO A 103 22.11 17.05 -15.54
CA PRO A 103 22.10 18.38 -14.97
C PRO A 103 21.41 18.40 -13.60
N ASN A 104 21.96 19.18 -12.66
CA ASN A 104 21.39 19.42 -11.33
C ASN A 104 21.20 18.16 -10.46
N TYR A 105 21.99 17.11 -10.67
CA TYR A 105 21.91 15.92 -9.82
C TYR A 105 22.35 16.24 -8.38
N ASN A 106 21.57 15.79 -7.38
CA ASN A 106 21.89 16.00 -5.98
C ASN A 106 22.58 14.78 -5.38
N PHE A 107 23.91 14.85 -5.24
CA PHE A 107 24.71 13.78 -4.64
C PHE A 107 24.35 13.48 -3.17
N GLU A 108 23.76 14.41 -2.41
CA GLU A 108 23.32 14.11 -1.04
C GLU A 108 22.14 13.13 -0.98
N ILE A 109 21.34 13.06 -2.05
CA ILE A 109 20.21 12.11 -2.15
C ILE A 109 20.74 10.70 -2.39
N LEU A 110 21.81 10.58 -3.18
CA LEU A 110 22.45 9.31 -3.51
C LEU A 110 22.85 8.54 -2.23
N ASN A 111 23.50 9.22 -1.29
CA ASN A 111 24.02 8.60 -0.06
C ASN A 111 22.93 8.05 0.87
N LYS A 112 21.66 8.41 0.65
CA LYS A 112 20.54 7.97 1.50
C LYS A 112 19.80 6.74 0.96
N ASN A 113 19.86 6.49 -0.35
CA ASN A 113 19.00 5.48 -1.01
C ASN A 113 19.72 4.66 -2.10
N LEU A 114 21.05 4.53 -2.01
CA LEU A 114 21.84 3.85 -3.04
C LEU A 114 21.56 2.34 -3.14
N LEU A 115 21.42 1.67 -1.99
CA LEU A 115 21.23 0.23 -1.91
C LEU A 115 19.99 -0.13 -1.09
N TYR A 116 19.35 -1.21 -1.51
CA TYR A 116 18.24 -1.82 -0.79
C TYR A 116 18.58 -3.28 -0.53
N GLU A 117 18.40 -3.75 0.70
CA GLU A 117 18.78 -5.09 1.15
C GLU A 117 17.56 -5.81 1.71
N ASN A 118 17.36 -7.05 1.26
CA ASN A 118 16.39 -7.98 1.83
C ASN A 118 17.13 -9.03 2.67
N SER A 119 16.73 -9.24 3.91
CA SER A 119 17.20 -10.37 4.72
C SER A 119 16.22 -11.53 4.62
N ILE A 120 16.57 -12.56 3.84
CA ILE A 120 15.66 -13.67 3.51
C ILE A 120 16.28 -15.01 3.88
N VAL A 121 15.44 -15.90 4.42
CA VAL A 121 15.75 -17.33 4.50
C VAL A 121 15.36 -17.94 3.16
N SER A 122 16.36 -18.30 2.35
CA SER A 122 16.18 -18.64 0.93
C SER A 122 15.40 -19.95 0.68
N SER A 123 15.14 -20.76 1.71
CA SER A 123 14.45 -22.05 1.61
C SER A 123 13.01 -21.96 2.10
N ILE A 124 12.10 -22.55 1.34
CA ILE A 124 10.68 -22.58 1.70
C ILE A 124 10.43 -23.70 2.71
N HIS A 125 9.92 -23.33 3.88
CA HIS A 125 9.51 -24.30 4.89
C HIS A 125 8.02 -24.60 4.77
N ARG A 126 7.69 -25.78 4.24
CA ARG A 126 6.31 -26.28 4.27
C ARG A 126 5.96 -26.69 5.70
N LYS A 127 5.13 -25.89 6.38
CA LYS A 127 4.58 -26.22 7.70
C LYS A 127 3.19 -26.83 7.58
N GLU A 128 2.82 -27.63 8.58
CA GLU A 128 1.47 -28.17 8.69
C GLU A 128 0.41 -27.06 8.76
N LYS A 129 -0.81 -27.40 8.37
CA LYS A 129 -1.96 -26.51 8.38
C LYS A 129 -2.22 -26.05 9.82
N HIS A 130 -2.12 -24.75 10.05
CA HIS A 130 -2.50 -24.14 11.32
C HIS A 130 -4.03 -23.96 11.40
N ASN A 131 -4.61 -24.23 12.57
CA ASN A 131 -6.03 -24.03 12.86
C ASN A 131 -6.29 -22.59 13.30
N TYR A 132 -6.15 -21.63 12.39
CA TYR A 132 -6.54 -20.25 12.67
C TYR A 132 -8.07 -20.08 12.62
N ASN A 133 -8.61 -19.10 13.34
CA ASN A 133 -10.01 -18.71 13.25
C ASN A 133 -10.30 -17.99 11.91
N ILE A 134 -10.40 -18.78 10.83
CA ILE A 134 -10.60 -18.28 9.46
C ILE A 134 -11.90 -17.47 9.34
N GLU A 135 -12.96 -17.88 10.03
CA GLU A 135 -14.24 -17.14 10.03
C GLU A 135 -14.09 -15.75 10.64
N GLY A 136 -13.37 -15.65 11.76
CA GLY A 136 -13.02 -14.36 12.38
C GLY A 136 -12.18 -13.48 11.45
N ILE A 137 -11.12 -14.05 10.84
CA ILE A 137 -10.25 -13.34 9.88
C ILE A 137 -11.06 -12.83 8.68
N SER A 138 -11.94 -13.67 8.11
CA SER A 138 -12.81 -13.28 7.00
C SER A 138 -13.73 -12.11 7.38
N MET A 139 -14.27 -12.15 8.60
CA MET A 139 -15.10 -11.07 9.11
C MET A 139 -14.32 -9.77 9.28
N VAL A 140 -13.03 -9.82 9.61
CA VAL A 140 -12.17 -8.64 9.65
C VAL A 140 -12.07 -7.98 8.28
N ALA A 141 -11.92 -8.78 7.22
CA ALA A 141 -11.88 -8.28 5.85
C ALA A 141 -13.21 -7.58 5.44
N GLU A 142 -14.36 -8.11 5.86
CA GLU A 142 -15.68 -7.45 5.67
C GLU A 142 -15.76 -6.10 6.39
N ILE A 143 -15.31 -6.04 7.64
CA ILE A 143 -15.25 -4.79 8.40
C ILE A 143 -14.31 -3.80 7.70
N TYR A 144 -13.13 -4.25 7.28
CA TYR A 144 -12.17 -3.40 6.58
C TYR A 144 -12.74 -2.79 5.30
N ARG A 145 -13.47 -3.58 4.51
CA ARG A 145 -14.16 -3.13 3.30
C ARG A 145 -15.15 -2.00 3.55
N LEU A 146 -15.88 -2.05 4.66
CA LEU A 146 -16.79 -0.97 5.04
C LEU A 146 -16.03 0.36 5.24
N PHE A 147 -14.80 0.30 5.76
CA PHE A 147 -13.99 1.48 6.09
C PHE A 147 -12.94 1.84 5.01
N ASP A 148 -12.78 1.04 3.95
CA ASP A 148 -11.89 1.36 2.84
C ASP A 148 -12.40 2.58 2.04
N ASP A 149 -11.68 3.68 2.13
CA ASP A 149 -12.05 4.95 1.48
C ASP A 149 -11.81 4.95 -0.04
N ASN A 150 -11.12 3.94 -0.59
CA ASN A 150 -10.94 3.82 -2.05
C ASN A 150 -12.27 3.66 -2.79
N ILE A 151 -13.33 3.17 -2.13
CA ILE A 151 -14.66 3.11 -2.75
C ILE A 151 -15.19 4.48 -3.18
N ILE A 152 -14.77 5.55 -2.50
CA ILE A 152 -15.18 6.92 -2.80
C ILE A 152 -14.70 7.32 -4.20
N GLU A 153 -13.45 6.99 -4.56
CA GLU A 153 -12.89 7.26 -5.88
C GLU A 153 -13.61 6.46 -6.97
N LYS A 154 -13.97 5.20 -6.70
CA LYS A 154 -14.75 4.38 -7.65
C LYS A 154 -16.13 4.94 -7.92
N ILE A 155 -16.83 5.39 -6.86
CA ILE A 155 -18.13 6.05 -6.99
C ILE A 155 -17.98 7.39 -7.70
N LEU A 156 -16.91 8.14 -7.43
CA LEU A 156 -16.60 9.39 -8.13
C LEU A 156 -16.47 9.17 -9.63
N PHE A 157 -15.69 8.17 -10.05
CA PHE A 157 -15.49 7.86 -11.46
C PHE A 157 -16.79 7.38 -12.11
N ARG A 158 -17.58 6.54 -11.44
CA ARG A 158 -18.95 6.19 -11.89
C ARG A 158 -19.80 7.43 -12.14
N ASN A 159 -19.85 8.35 -11.19
CA ASN A 159 -20.73 9.51 -11.27
C ASN A 159 -20.24 10.50 -12.34
N PHE A 160 -18.92 10.64 -12.48
CA PHE A 160 -18.31 11.40 -13.56
C PHE A 160 -18.63 10.78 -14.92
N PHE A 161 -18.54 9.46 -15.05
CA PHE A 161 -18.87 8.73 -16.28
C PHE A 161 -20.34 8.95 -16.66
N THR A 162 -21.27 8.70 -15.74
CA THR A 162 -22.72 8.84 -15.98
C THR A 162 -23.16 10.27 -16.28
N SER A 163 -22.39 11.28 -15.84
CA SER A 163 -22.65 12.69 -16.16
C SER A 163 -22.17 13.09 -17.56
N ASN A 164 -21.22 12.35 -18.15
CA ASN A 164 -20.57 12.70 -19.42
C ASN A 164 -20.86 11.71 -20.57
N TYR A 165 -21.27 10.49 -20.24
CA TYR A 165 -21.44 9.38 -21.17
C TYR A 165 -22.73 8.60 -20.87
N LYS A 166 -23.22 7.86 -21.86
CA LYS A 166 -24.35 6.94 -21.66
C LYS A 166 -23.89 5.65 -21.00
N ALA A 167 -24.76 5.02 -20.22
CA ALA A 167 -24.41 3.79 -19.49
C ALA A 167 -24.03 2.60 -20.39
N ASP A 168 -24.56 2.54 -21.61
CA ASP A 168 -24.28 1.51 -22.62
C ASP A 168 -23.08 1.86 -23.53
N GLN A 169 -22.49 3.04 -23.36
CA GLN A 169 -21.37 3.50 -24.17
C GLN A 169 -20.06 2.84 -23.70
N LYS A 170 -19.26 2.35 -24.65
CA LYS A 170 -17.86 1.99 -24.41
C LYS A 170 -16.99 3.22 -24.65
N VAL A 171 -16.14 3.57 -23.68
CA VAL A 171 -15.24 4.73 -23.75
C VAL A 171 -13.80 4.24 -23.63
N SER A 172 -12.88 4.69 -24.47
CA SER A 172 -11.45 4.36 -24.35
C SER A 172 -10.96 4.68 -22.93
N ALA A 173 -10.20 3.75 -22.32
CA ALA A 173 -9.64 3.95 -20.99
C ALA A 173 -8.69 5.16 -20.94
N VAL A 174 -7.98 5.44 -22.03
CA VAL A 174 -7.08 6.60 -22.15
C VAL A 174 -7.88 7.89 -22.29
N ASP A 175 -8.92 7.90 -23.14
CA ASP A 175 -9.75 9.11 -23.34
C ASP A 175 -10.50 9.49 -22.05
N PHE A 176 -10.97 8.49 -21.30
CA PHE A 176 -11.61 8.71 -20.01
C PHE A 176 -10.63 9.31 -18.99
N PHE A 177 -9.40 8.80 -18.92
CA PHE A 177 -8.34 9.38 -18.09
C PHE A 177 -8.06 10.84 -18.45
N MET A 178 -7.84 11.15 -19.73
CA MET A 178 -7.59 12.52 -20.19
C MET A 178 -8.73 13.48 -19.80
N LYS A 179 -9.97 12.99 -19.82
CA LYS A 179 -11.15 13.77 -19.42
C LYS A 179 -11.21 14.00 -17.91
N ILE A 180 -10.79 13.03 -17.09
CA ILE A 180 -10.69 13.16 -15.63
C ILE A 180 -9.54 14.09 -15.24
N ASP A 181 -8.34 13.89 -15.80
CA ASP A 181 -7.13 14.64 -15.44
C ASP A 181 -7.25 16.14 -15.79
N SER A 182 -8.05 16.46 -16.82
CA SER A 182 -8.38 17.85 -17.19
C SER A 182 -9.55 18.47 -16.40
N ALA A 183 -10.26 17.71 -15.57
CA ALA A 183 -11.42 18.19 -14.84
C ALA A 183 -11.02 18.92 -13.54
N ASN A 184 -11.88 19.85 -13.11
CA ASN A 184 -11.68 20.52 -11.83
C ASN A 184 -11.99 19.56 -10.68
N PHE A 185 -10.97 19.22 -9.89
CA PHE A 185 -11.08 18.28 -8.78
C PHE A 185 -12.18 18.64 -7.77
N SER A 186 -12.30 19.92 -7.40
CA SER A 186 -13.33 20.36 -6.45
C SER A 186 -14.75 20.21 -7.03
N GLU A 187 -14.94 20.42 -8.33
CA GLU A 187 -16.24 20.22 -8.98
C GLU A 187 -16.60 18.74 -9.10
N MET A 188 -15.62 17.87 -9.39
CA MET A 188 -15.83 16.43 -9.40
C MET A 188 -16.34 15.92 -8.05
N TYR A 189 -15.75 16.35 -6.94
CA TYR A 189 -16.15 15.91 -5.60
C TYR A 189 -17.55 16.37 -5.19
N LYS A 190 -18.03 17.52 -5.69
CA LYS A 190 -19.41 17.96 -5.43
C LYS A 190 -20.46 16.97 -5.93
N ILE A 191 -20.13 16.17 -6.95
CA ILE A 191 -21.02 15.14 -7.49
C ILE A 191 -21.29 14.03 -6.44
N LEU A 192 -20.42 13.88 -5.43
CA LEU A 192 -20.57 12.87 -4.38
C LEU A 192 -21.54 13.28 -3.27
N GLU A 193 -21.78 14.58 -3.05
CA GLU A 193 -22.53 15.10 -1.88
C GLU A 193 -23.92 14.46 -1.71
N ASN A 194 -24.55 14.10 -2.83
CA ASN A 194 -25.89 13.53 -2.85
C ASN A 194 -25.98 12.08 -3.33
N ASP A 195 -24.84 11.42 -3.50
CA ASP A 195 -24.79 10.04 -3.96
C ASP A 195 -25.46 9.08 -2.97
N PHE A 196 -26.31 8.19 -3.49
CA PHE A 196 -27.08 7.25 -2.68
C PHE A 196 -26.19 6.22 -1.95
N ASP A 197 -25.18 5.68 -2.63
CA ASP A 197 -24.30 4.67 -2.06
C ASP A 197 -23.37 5.28 -1.01
N ILE A 198 -22.83 6.48 -1.25
CA ILE A 198 -22.03 7.20 -0.25
C ILE A 198 -22.84 7.41 1.04
N LYS A 199 -24.09 7.87 0.93
CA LYS A 199 -24.99 8.04 2.08
C LYS A 199 -25.26 6.70 2.78
N LYS A 200 -25.47 5.62 2.03
CA LYS A 200 -25.74 4.28 2.59
C LYS A 200 -24.49 3.71 3.30
N ILE A 201 -23.30 3.85 2.72
CA ILE A 201 -22.03 3.43 3.32
C ILE A 201 -21.77 4.23 4.60
N ARG A 202 -21.91 5.56 4.56
CA ARG A 202 -21.79 6.42 5.73
C ARG A 202 -22.70 5.96 6.87
N LYS A 203 -23.99 5.75 6.58
CA LYS A 203 -24.96 5.25 7.55
C LYS A 203 -24.56 3.89 8.13
N LYS A 204 -23.99 2.99 7.32
CA LYS A 204 -23.48 1.70 7.80
C LYS A 204 -22.30 1.88 8.76
N ARG A 205 -21.35 2.77 8.47
CA ARG A 205 -20.26 3.10 9.39
C ARG A 205 -20.79 3.70 10.71
N GLU A 206 -21.79 4.58 10.65
CA GLU A 206 -22.47 5.14 11.84
C GLU A 206 -23.09 4.04 12.70
N ILE A 207 -23.89 3.14 12.11
CA ILE A 207 -24.52 2.00 12.83
C ILE A 207 -23.46 1.08 13.46
N PHE A 208 -22.34 0.85 12.77
CA PHE A 208 -21.24 0.05 13.32
C PHE A 208 -20.64 0.70 14.57
N PHE A 209 -20.36 2.01 14.51
CA PHE A 209 -19.85 2.74 15.69
C PHE A 209 -20.89 2.92 16.79
N GLU A 210 -22.18 3.02 16.48
CA GLU A 210 -23.25 2.97 17.49
C GLU A 210 -23.21 1.64 18.25
N TYR A 211 -23.06 0.52 17.56
CA TYR A 211 -22.91 -0.79 18.19
C TYR A 211 -21.66 -0.89 19.07
N ILE A 212 -20.51 -0.37 18.62
CA ILE A 212 -19.30 -0.27 19.46
C ILE A 212 -19.59 0.55 20.73
N ASN A 213 -20.25 1.71 20.59
CA ASN A 213 -20.59 2.56 21.72
C ASN A 213 -21.56 1.88 22.69
N GLU A 214 -22.53 1.11 22.20
CA GLU A 214 -23.40 0.28 23.04
C GLU A 214 -22.60 -0.75 23.85
N LEU A 215 -21.62 -1.42 23.24
CA LEU A 215 -20.75 -2.37 23.95
C LEU A 215 -19.93 -1.66 25.05
N LEU A 216 -19.39 -0.47 24.75
CA LEU A 216 -18.64 0.32 25.73
C LEU A 216 -19.53 0.76 26.91
N ASN A 217 -20.77 1.16 26.67
CA ASN A 217 -21.69 1.63 27.72
C ASN A 217 -22.34 0.49 28.52
N ASN A 218 -22.57 -0.67 27.90
CA ASN A 218 -23.16 -1.84 28.55
C ASN A 218 -22.12 -2.66 29.34
N GLY A 219 -20.84 -2.51 29.00
CA GLY A 219 -19.73 -2.99 29.82
C GLY A 219 -19.70 -2.22 31.14
N LYS A 220 -19.74 -2.92 32.28
CA LYS A 220 -19.42 -2.29 33.57
C LYS A 220 -17.94 -1.87 33.52
N ASN A 221 -17.67 -0.56 33.37
CA ASN A 221 -16.47 0.27 33.61
C ASN A 221 -15.03 -0.31 33.83
N ASP A 222 -14.76 -1.60 33.69
CA ASP A 222 -13.50 -2.27 34.09
C ASP A 222 -12.95 -3.26 33.04
N TYR A 223 -13.46 -3.25 31.79
CA TYR A 223 -12.98 -4.20 30.77
C TYR A 223 -11.98 -3.55 29.82
N ASN A 224 -10.77 -4.13 29.77
CA ASN A 224 -9.71 -3.81 28.81
C ASN A 224 -9.95 -4.42 27.41
N GLU A 225 -11.10 -5.06 27.20
CA GLU A 225 -11.48 -5.72 25.93
C GLU A 225 -13.00 -5.68 25.71
N ILE A 226 -13.40 -5.46 24.45
CA ILE A 226 -14.77 -5.73 23.95
C ILE A 226 -14.72 -6.79 22.84
N SER A 227 -15.71 -7.69 22.85
CA SER A 227 -15.84 -8.73 21.83
C SER A 227 -17.03 -8.45 20.91
N LEU A 228 -16.79 -8.42 19.61
CA LEU A 228 -17.84 -8.27 18.62
C LEU A 228 -18.53 -9.61 18.35
N SER A 229 -19.85 -9.65 18.58
CA SER A 229 -20.68 -10.81 18.25
C SER A 229 -20.64 -11.14 16.75
N MET A 230 -20.22 -12.37 16.42
CA MET A 230 -20.29 -12.90 15.05
C MET A 230 -21.71 -12.92 14.50
N GLU A 231 -22.72 -13.22 15.33
CA GLU A 231 -24.12 -13.23 14.89
C GLU A 231 -24.57 -11.84 14.47
N TRP A 232 -24.19 -10.81 15.23
CA TRP A 232 -24.49 -9.43 14.89
C TRP A 232 -23.80 -9.02 13.59
N LEU A 233 -22.50 -9.34 13.46
CA LEU A 233 -21.73 -8.99 12.27
C LEU A 233 -22.30 -9.64 11.01
N ILE A 234 -22.60 -10.95 11.04
CA ILE A 234 -23.22 -11.67 9.92
C ILE A 234 -24.54 -11.00 9.50
N LYS A 235 -25.38 -10.62 10.48
CA LYS A 235 -26.63 -9.92 10.20
C LYS A 235 -26.40 -8.51 9.63
N PHE A 236 -25.42 -7.79 10.17
CA PHE A 236 -25.10 -6.41 9.79
C PHE A 236 -24.56 -6.30 8.35
N PHE A 237 -23.76 -7.28 7.92
CA PHE A 237 -23.19 -7.31 6.56
C PHE A 237 -24.14 -7.85 5.50
N LYS A 238 -25.25 -8.51 5.87
CA LYS A 238 -26.21 -9.11 4.94
C LYS A 238 -26.87 -8.12 3.96
N ASP A 239 -27.03 -6.86 4.35
CA ASP A 239 -27.71 -5.80 3.57
C ASP A 239 -26.76 -4.68 3.11
N MET A 240 -25.46 -4.99 3.00
CA MET A 240 -24.46 -4.06 2.50
C MET A 240 -24.80 -3.52 1.09
N PRO A 241 -24.39 -2.29 0.76
CA PRO A 241 -24.47 -1.78 -0.62
C PRO A 241 -23.72 -2.71 -1.58
N LYS A 242 -24.30 -3.00 -2.76
CA LYS A 242 -23.68 -3.86 -3.78
C LYS A 242 -22.30 -3.39 -4.19
N VAL A 243 -22.08 -2.07 -4.23
CA VAL A 243 -20.76 -1.46 -4.51
C VAL A 243 -19.67 -1.89 -3.53
N ILE A 244 -20.02 -2.32 -2.31
CA ILE A 244 -19.11 -2.91 -1.33
C ILE A 244 -19.18 -4.45 -1.39
N SER A 245 -20.40 -5.01 -1.34
CA SER A 245 -20.61 -6.45 -1.12
C SER A 245 -20.37 -7.32 -2.35
N GLU A 246 -20.46 -6.79 -3.57
CA GLU A 246 -20.08 -7.52 -4.80
C GLU A 246 -18.66 -7.13 -5.25
N ASN A 247 -18.09 -6.11 -4.61
CA ASN A 247 -16.65 -5.89 -4.57
C ASN A 247 -15.97 -6.83 -3.53
N SER A 248 -16.70 -7.79 -2.93
CA SER A 248 -16.23 -8.74 -1.91
C SER A 248 -15.29 -9.83 -2.42
N GLU A 249 -15.26 -10.07 -3.73
CA GLU A 249 -14.27 -10.98 -4.35
C GLU A 249 -12.83 -10.47 -4.19
N SER A 250 -12.66 -9.29 -3.58
CA SER A 250 -11.41 -8.71 -3.12
C SER A 250 -10.65 -9.66 -2.21
N LYS A 251 -9.43 -9.98 -2.62
CA LYS A 251 -8.50 -10.73 -1.79
C LYS A 251 -7.74 -9.77 -0.89
N TYR A 252 -7.57 -10.16 0.37
CA TYR A 252 -6.82 -9.39 1.35
C TYR A 252 -5.63 -10.20 1.83
N SER A 253 -4.52 -9.51 2.03
CA SER A 253 -3.40 -10.02 2.76
C SER A 253 -3.49 -9.53 4.20
N VAL A 254 -3.34 -10.45 5.15
CA VAL A 254 -3.49 -10.19 6.57
C VAL A 254 -2.13 -10.34 7.22
N TYR A 255 -1.64 -9.25 7.79
CA TYR A 255 -0.45 -9.22 8.64
C TYR A 255 -0.88 -9.44 10.08
N PHE A 256 -0.39 -10.49 10.72
CA PHE A 256 -0.79 -10.85 12.07
C PHE A 256 0.35 -11.40 12.90
N GLN A 257 0.21 -11.30 14.22
CA GLN A 257 1.09 -11.94 15.19
C GLN A 257 0.30 -12.96 15.99
N LYS A 258 0.96 -14.05 16.38
CA LYS A 258 0.37 -15.07 17.24
C LYS A 258 0.54 -14.67 18.70
N MET A 259 -0.48 -14.99 19.48
CA MET A 259 -0.43 -14.97 20.93
C MET A 259 -0.20 -16.39 21.47
N ASP A 260 0.10 -16.50 22.76
CA ASP A 260 0.44 -17.78 23.40
C ASP A 260 -0.77 -18.72 23.55
N ASP A 261 -1.99 -18.19 23.45
CA ASP A 261 -3.28 -18.88 23.64
C ASP A 261 -4.00 -19.20 22.32
N ASP A 262 -3.25 -19.35 21.22
CA ASP A 262 -3.74 -19.53 19.84
C ASP A 262 -4.58 -18.36 19.29
N SER A 263 -4.79 -17.29 20.05
CA SER A 263 -5.36 -16.05 19.53
C SER A 263 -4.34 -15.33 18.63
N ILE A 264 -4.86 -14.40 17.81
CA ILE A 264 -4.02 -13.60 16.93
C ILE A 264 -4.39 -12.13 17.04
N ILE A 265 -3.41 -11.27 16.83
CA ILE A 265 -3.63 -9.85 16.60
C ILE A 265 -3.33 -9.51 15.15
N ILE A 266 -4.29 -8.87 14.49
CA ILE A 266 -4.12 -8.36 13.14
C ILE A 266 -3.50 -6.97 13.26
N ASN A 267 -2.32 -6.82 12.67
CA ASN A 267 -1.59 -5.57 12.62
C ASN A 267 -2.02 -4.71 11.43
N ASN A 268 -2.28 -5.37 10.30
CA ASN A 268 -2.63 -4.67 9.07
C ASN A 268 -3.36 -5.59 8.10
N LEU A 269 -4.16 -4.97 7.23
CA LEU A 269 -4.68 -5.62 6.03
C LEU A 269 -4.18 -4.86 4.81
N GLY A 270 -3.82 -5.60 3.78
CA GLY A 270 -3.38 -5.05 2.51
C GLY A 270 -4.06 -5.73 1.33
N PRO A 271 -3.79 -5.26 0.11
CA PRO A 271 -4.25 -5.95 -1.09
C PRO A 271 -3.68 -7.36 -1.15
N GLY A 272 -4.53 -8.34 -1.48
CA GLY A 272 -4.11 -9.72 -1.73
C GLY A 272 -3.44 -9.88 -3.09
N MET A 273 -3.52 -11.10 -3.62
CA MET A 273 -3.00 -11.45 -4.96
C MET A 273 -1.49 -11.33 -5.09
N GLY A 274 -0.75 -11.66 -4.05
CA GLY A 274 0.70 -11.76 -4.12
C GLY A 274 1.42 -10.44 -3.90
N ARG A 275 0.74 -9.30 -3.95
CA ARG A 275 1.34 -7.96 -3.86
C ARG A 275 2.38 -7.80 -2.75
N HIS A 276 2.17 -8.47 -1.62
CA HIS A 276 3.03 -8.34 -0.45
C HIS A 276 4.15 -9.38 -0.33
N PHE A 277 4.16 -10.42 -1.18
CA PHE A 277 5.20 -11.44 -1.14
C PHE A 277 5.93 -11.64 -2.48
N THR A 278 5.35 -11.22 -3.60
CA THR A 278 5.90 -11.42 -4.95
C THR A 278 7.28 -10.79 -5.12
N ARG A 279 7.50 -9.64 -4.49
CA ARG A 279 8.80 -8.95 -4.44
C ARG A 279 9.95 -9.81 -3.93
N TYR A 280 9.67 -10.79 -3.07
CA TYR A 280 10.69 -11.65 -2.46
C TYR A 280 10.90 -12.97 -3.23
N ILE A 281 10.11 -13.24 -4.27
CA ILE A 281 10.11 -14.55 -4.92
C ILE A 281 11.47 -14.86 -5.55
N ASN A 282 12.09 -13.86 -6.18
CA ASN A 282 13.37 -14.03 -6.85
C ASN A 282 14.53 -14.36 -5.88
N ASP A 283 14.34 -14.11 -4.59
CA ASP A 283 15.33 -14.39 -3.55
C ASP A 283 15.23 -15.83 -3.00
N PHE A 284 14.22 -16.61 -3.42
CA PHE A 284 14.08 -18.02 -3.04
C PHE A 284 14.86 -18.95 -3.98
N LYS A 285 15.48 -19.99 -3.41
CA LYS A 285 16.12 -21.07 -4.20
C LYS A 285 15.10 -21.85 -5.04
N ASP A 286 13.89 -22.00 -4.51
CA ASP A 286 12.80 -22.76 -5.12
C ASP A 286 11.82 -21.84 -5.89
N LYS A 287 12.28 -20.70 -6.40
CA LYS A 287 11.44 -19.64 -7.01
C LYS A 287 10.48 -20.16 -8.09
N GLU A 288 10.95 -21.06 -8.95
CA GLU A 288 10.13 -21.64 -10.03
C GLU A 288 8.91 -22.41 -9.50
N GLU A 289 9.06 -23.13 -8.38
CA GLU A 289 7.95 -23.84 -7.75
C GLU A 289 6.89 -22.84 -7.24
N VAL A 290 7.33 -21.75 -6.61
CA VAL A 290 6.46 -20.69 -6.10
C VAL A 290 5.71 -20.01 -7.23
N ILE A 291 6.42 -19.62 -8.28
CA ILE A 291 5.84 -18.95 -9.45
C ILE A 291 4.77 -19.84 -10.08
N ASN A 292 5.09 -21.11 -10.34
CA ASN A 292 4.14 -22.03 -10.96
C ASN A 292 2.91 -22.29 -10.07
N THR A 293 3.12 -22.53 -8.78
CA THR A 293 2.02 -22.74 -7.82
C THR A 293 1.10 -21.53 -7.77
N PHE A 294 1.67 -20.33 -7.75
CA PHE A 294 0.90 -19.10 -7.70
C PHE A 294 0.18 -18.82 -9.03
N LYS A 295 0.81 -19.06 -10.19
CA LYS A 295 0.16 -18.98 -11.51
C LYS A 295 -1.06 -19.90 -11.61
N ASP A 296 -0.94 -21.14 -11.15
CA ASP A 296 -2.05 -22.09 -11.11
C ASP A 296 -3.18 -21.61 -10.19
N HIS A 297 -2.84 -21.06 -9.02
CA HIS A 297 -3.80 -20.47 -8.09
C HIS A 297 -4.56 -19.29 -8.72
N ILE A 298 -3.83 -18.35 -9.34
CA ILE A 298 -4.43 -17.20 -10.03
C ILE A 298 -5.37 -17.65 -11.13
N LYS A 299 -4.94 -18.56 -12.02
CA LYS A 299 -5.75 -19.10 -13.10
C LYS A 299 -7.02 -19.76 -12.60
N ASN A 300 -6.94 -20.52 -11.51
CA ASN A 300 -8.12 -21.12 -10.88
C ASN A 300 -9.12 -20.07 -10.39
N ILE A 301 -8.64 -18.91 -9.93
CA ILE A 301 -9.53 -17.83 -9.50
C ILE A 301 -10.12 -17.10 -10.70
N GLU A 302 -9.32 -16.73 -11.70
CA GLU A 302 -9.77 -16.09 -12.94
C GLU A 302 -10.92 -16.86 -13.59
N ASN A 303 -10.80 -18.19 -13.66
CA ASN A 303 -11.83 -19.07 -14.19
C ASN A 303 -13.14 -19.02 -13.38
N LYS A 304 -13.06 -18.82 -12.06
CA LYS A 304 -14.25 -18.75 -11.18
C LYS A 304 -14.98 -17.42 -11.29
N ILE A 305 -14.24 -16.32 -11.42
CA ILE A 305 -14.81 -14.96 -11.47
C ILE A 305 -15.07 -14.46 -12.90
N ASN A 306 -14.65 -15.21 -13.91
CA ASN A 306 -14.73 -14.86 -15.34
C ASN A 306 -14.09 -13.51 -15.67
N ARG A 307 -12.88 -13.27 -15.14
CA ARG A 307 -12.07 -12.06 -15.33
C ARG A 307 -10.59 -12.42 -15.35
N LYS A 308 -9.78 -11.59 -16.01
CA LYS A 308 -8.32 -11.71 -16.05
C LYS A 308 -7.66 -10.68 -15.14
N PHE A 309 -6.67 -11.09 -14.36
CA PHE A 309 -5.86 -10.16 -13.58
C PHE A 309 -4.76 -9.58 -14.47
N VAL A 310 -4.48 -8.30 -14.30
CA VAL A 310 -3.47 -7.57 -15.06
C VAL A 310 -2.60 -6.77 -14.11
N ASP A 311 -1.28 -6.96 -14.18
CA ASP A 311 -0.34 -6.08 -13.49
C ASP A 311 -0.10 -4.80 -14.30
N VAL A 312 0.37 -3.74 -13.67
CA VAL A 312 0.86 -2.56 -14.38
C VAL A 312 2.37 -2.70 -14.51
N ASN A 313 2.87 -3.05 -15.70
CA ASN A 313 4.27 -3.36 -15.95
C ASN A 313 5.17 -2.12 -15.79
N THR A 314 5.50 -1.74 -14.56
CA THR A 314 6.41 -0.64 -14.29
C THR A 314 6.89 -0.66 -12.85
N THR A 315 8.15 -0.29 -12.64
CA THR A 315 8.66 0.00 -11.30
C THR A 315 8.40 1.43 -10.85
N LEU A 316 8.08 2.34 -11.78
CA LEU A 316 8.12 3.79 -11.59
C LEU A 316 9.48 4.28 -11.04
N GLY A 317 10.56 3.54 -11.31
CA GLY A 317 11.90 3.81 -10.80
C GLY A 317 12.09 3.48 -9.30
N LEU A 318 11.20 2.66 -8.71
CA LEU A 318 11.24 2.34 -7.29
C LEU A 318 11.40 0.84 -7.04
N ASN A 319 12.40 0.46 -6.23
CA ASN A 319 12.68 -0.93 -5.87
C ASN A 319 11.51 -1.64 -5.16
N VAL A 320 10.60 -0.88 -4.54
CA VAL A 320 9.38 -1.41 -3.89
C VAL A 320 8.41 -2.06 -4.87
N ASN A 321 8.55 -1.78 -6.17
CA ASN A 321 7.74 -2.37 -7.23
C ASN A 321 8.43 -3.50 -7.99
N LEU A 322 9.69 -3.83 -7.67
CA LEU A 322 10.36 -4.98 -8.29
C LEU A 322 9.70 -6.28 -7.86
N HIS A 323 9.35 -7.12 -8.84
CA HIS A 323 8.77 -8.45 -8.66
C HIS A 323 8.83 -9.19 -10.01
N PRO A 324 8.81 -10.53 -10.04
CA PRO A 324 8.84 -11.27 -11.31
C PRO A 324 7.47 -11.27 -12.02
N HIS A 325 7.49 -11.46 -13.35
CA HIS A 325 6.30 -11.58 -14.21
C HIS A 325 5.46 -12.82 -13.87
N ILE A 326 4.44 -12.60 -13.03
CA ILE A 326 3.62 -13.65 -12.45
C ILE A 326 2.24 -13.75 -13.09
N LEU A 327 1.65 -12.62 -13.50
CA LEU A 327 0.35 -12.64 -14.14
C LEU A 327 0.46 -13.03 -15.63
N GLU A 328 -0.60 -13.63 -16.18
CA GLU A 328 -0.64 -13.96 -17.62
C GLU A 328 -0.69 -12.69 -18.49
N ASN A 329 -1.22 -11.59 -17.94
CA ASN A 329 -1.43 -10.33 -18.65
C ASN A 329 -0.77 -9.19 -17.87
N GLU A 330 -0.12 -8.29 -18.59
CA GLU A 330 0.52 -7.10 -18.04
C GLU A 330 0.20 -5.89 -18.92
N LEU A 331 -0.11 -4.78 -18.29
CA LEU A 331 -0.50 -3.57 -18.99
C LEU A 331 0.74 -2.80 -19.43
N ASP A 332 0.77 -2.40 -20.69
CA ASP A 332 1.81 -1.49 -21.19
C ASP A 332 1.71 -0.13 -20.50
N TYR A 333 2.78 0.28 -19.84
CA TYR A 333 2.87 1.56 -19.13
C TYR A 333 3.91 2.46 -19.83
N PRO A 334 3.65 3.77 -19.98
CA PRO A 334 4.60 4.67 -20.64
C PRO A 334 6.02 4.59 -20.06
N ASN A 335 7.02 4.50 -20.95
CA ASN A 335 8.44 4.29 -20.64
C ASN A 335 8.82 2.95 -19.97
N SER A 336 7.90 1.99 -19.89
CA SER A 336 8.23 0.62 -19.48
C SER A 336 8.56 -0.27 -20.68
N PHE A 337 9.26 -1.38 -20.42
CA PHE A 337 9.53 -2.41 -21.41
C PHE A 337 9.29 -3.80 -20.79
N CYS A 338 8.74 -4.73 -21.58
CA CYS A 338 8.64 -6.14 -21.23
C CYS A 338 9.09 -6.97 -22.43
N TRP A 339 9.88 -8.02 -22.20
CA TRP A 339 10.33 -8.93 -23.25
C TRP A 339 9.23 -9.81 -23.84
N ASN A 340 8.17 -10.11 -23.08
CA ASN A 340 7.12 -11.02 -23.51
C ASN A 340 5.92 -10.28 -24.09
N GLU A 341 6.01 -9.89 -25.36
CA GLU A 341 4.94 -9.20 -26.09
C GLU A 341 3.59 -9.94 -26.05
N ASN A 342 3.59 -11.28 -25.91
CA ASN A 342 2.35 -12.05 -25.82
C ASN A 342 1.60 -11.88 -24.49
N GLN A 343 2.27 -11.37 -23.45
CA GLN A 343 1.65 -11.03 -22.16
C GLN A 343 1.17 -9.58 -22.13
N MET A 344 1.59 -8.75 -23.09
CA MET A 344 1.34 -7.32 -23.06
C MET A 344 -0.06 -6.96 -23.56
N LEU A 345 -0.82 -6.27 -22.71
CA LEU A 345 -2.12 -5.70 -23.00
C LEU A 345 -1.95 -4.22 -23.33
N ASN A 346 -2.28 -3.84 -24.56
CA ASN A 346 -2.18 -2.45 -24.98
C ASN A 346 -3.32 -1.62 -24.39
N LEU A 347 -2.99 -0.50 -23.77
CA LEU A 347 -3.95 0.46 -23.20
C LEU A 347 -5.03 0.92 -24.19
N SER A 348 -4.70 1.04 -25.49
CA SER A 348 -5.63 1.46 -26.53
C SER A 348 -6.72 0.42 -26.84
N GLU A 349 -6.53 -0.83 -26.40
CA GLU A 349 -7.51 -1.91 -26.57
C GLU A 349 -8.50 -2.00 -25.41
N LEU A 350 -8.34 -1.16 -24.38
CA LEU A 350 -9.17 -1.17 -23.19
C LEU A 350 -10.22 -0.08 -23.18
N PHE A 351 -11.42 -0.49 -22.77
CA PHE A 351 -12.60 0.35 -22.67
C PHE A 351 -13.18 0.30 -21.28
N ILE A 352 -13.67 1.46 -20.85
CA ILE A 352 -14.48 1.64 -19.66
C ILE A 352 -15.92 1.25 -19.98
N ILE A 353 -16.45 0.35 -19.17
CA ILE A 353 -17.86 -0.05 -19.19
C ILE A 353 -18.48 0.08 -17.80
N VAL A 354 -19.81 0.12 -17.72
CA VAL A 354 -20.54 0.14 -16.45
C VAL A 354 -20.99 -1.28 -16.10
N ASN A 355 -20.62 -1.77 -14.92
CA ASN A 355 -21.14 -3.03 -14.38
C ASN A 355 -22.64 -2.89 -14.11
N GLU A 356 -23.46 -3.82 -14.60
CA GLU A 356 -24.91 -3.71 -14.45
C GLU A 356 -25.42 -3.83 -13.01
N SER A 357 -24.76 -4.62 -12.17
CA SER A 357 -25.17 -4.90 -10.81
C SER A 357 -24.68 -3.85 -9.81
N THR A 358 -23.39 -3.51 -9.85
CA THR A 358 -22.77 -2.55 -8.92
C THR A 358 -22.82 -1.11 -9.44
N LYS A 359 -23.04 -0.92 -10.74
CA LYS A 359 -22.89 0.37 -11.44
C LYS A 359 -21.48 0.95 -11.39
N LEU A 360 -20.50 0.24 -10.84
CA LEU A 360 -19.10 0.67 -10.88
C LEU A 360 -18.51 0.47 -12.28
N LEU A 361 -17.40 1.15 -12.54
CA LEU A 361 -16.70 1.05 -13.82
C LEU A 361 -15.77 -0.16 -13.84
N GLU A 362 -15.66 -0.79 -15.01
CA GLU A 362 -14.78 -1.93 -15.25
C GLU A 362 -14.00 -1.75 -16.55
N LEU A 363 -12.87 -2.46 -16.66
CA LEU A 363 -12.07 -2.52 -17.88
C LEU A 363 -12.47 -3.74 -18.72
N GLN A 364 -12.71 -3.51 -20.01
CA GLN A 364 -13.04 -4.55 -20.96
C GLN A 364 -12.29 -4.32 -22.28
N ASN A 365 -11.83 -5.38 -22.94
CA ASN A 365 -11.32 -5.26 -24.31
C ASN A 365 -12.41 -5.38 -25.38
N ASN A 366 -12.01 -5.27 -26.65
CA ASN A 366 -12.91 -5.41 -27.80
C ASN A 366 -13.60 -6.78 -27.90
N GLN A 367 -12.96 -7.84 -27.40
CA GLN A 367 -13.47 -9.21 -27.39
C GLN A 367 -14.46 -9.47 -26.23
N GLY A 368 -14.66 -8.50 -25.34
CA GLY A 368 -15.56 -8.61 -24.21
C GLY A 368 -14.93 -9.19 -22.94
N ILE A 369 -13.62 -9.45 -22.94
CA ILE A 369 -12.89 -9.96 -21.77
C ILE A 369 -12.76 -8.84 -20.75
N LEU A 370 -13.11 -9.16 -19.50
CA LEU A 370 -13.04 -8.24 -18.37
C LEU A 370 -11.69 -8.37 -17.67
N TYR A 371 -11.10 -7.23 -17.35
CA TYR A 371 -9.80 -7.14 -16.70
C TYR A 371 -9.92 -6.46 -15.33
N GLU A 372 -9.18 -7.01 -14.36
CA GLU A 372 -9.03 -6.45 -13.01
C GLU A 372 -7.57 -6.06 -12.81
N ILE A 373 -7.31 -4.77 -12.62
CA ILE A 373 -5.96 -4.28 -12.34
C ILE A 373 -5.54 -4.78 -10.96
N SER A 374 -4.42 -5.48 -10.89
CA SER A 374 -3.85 -5.99 -9.64
C SER A 374 -2.37 -5.60 -9.59
N PRO A 375 -2.05 -4.37 -9.16
CA PRO A 375 -0.67 -3.92 -9.09
C PRO A 375 0.11 -4.81 -8.11
N MET A 376 1.13 -5.50 -8.61
CA MET A 376 1.94 -6.43 -7.84
C MET A 376 3.06 -5.74 -7.05
N GLY A 377 3.39 -4.51 -7.43
CA GLY A 377 4.30 -3.65 -6.67
C GLY A 377 3.72 -3.14 -5.36
N THR A 378 4.58 -2.84 -4.38
CA THR A 378 4.16 -2.37 -3.05
C THR A 378 4.08 -0.84 -2.92
N LEU A 379 4.28 -0.09 -4.02
CA LEU A 379 4.10 1.35 -4.00
C LEU A 379 2.65 1.71 -3.62
N PHE A 380 2.53 2.64 -2.68
CA PHE A 380 1.24 3.20 -2.32
C PHE A 380 0.70 4.07 -3.48
N PRO A 381 -0.46 3.75 -4.10
CA PRO A 381 -0.91 4.42 -5.33
C PRO A 381 -1.06 5.94 -5.22
N LEU A 382 -1.33 6.47 -4.02
CA LEU A 382 -1.43 7.93 -3.80
C LEU A 382 -0.10 8.68 -3.95
N LEU A 383 1.03 7.96 -3.95
CA LEU A 383 2.36 8.52 -4.18
C LEU A 383 2.81 8.37 -5.65
N ALA A 384 2.04 7.66 -6.46
CA ALA A 384 2.36 7.39 -7.86
C ALA A 384 1.87 8.53 -8.78
N PRO A 385 2.33 8.57 -10.05
CA PRO A 385 1.79 9.47 -11.06
C PRO A 385 0.26 9.28 -11.25
N ASN A 386 -0.45 10.34 -11.65
CA ASN A 386 -1.92 10.35 -11.79
C ASN A 386 -2.45 9.20 -12.65
N PHE A 387 -1.75 8.86 -13.73
CA PHE A 387 -2.18 7.79 -14.63
C PHE A 387 -2.08 6.41 -13.96
N TYR A 388 -0.99 6.12 -13.25
CA TYR A 388 -0.87 4.90 -12.44
C TYR A 388 -1.96 4.84 -11.37
N LYS A 389 -2.20 5.94 -10.64
CA LYS A 389 -3.27 6.04 -9.65
C LYS A 389 -4.64 5.74 -10.28
N TYR A 390 -4.92 6.31 -11.45
CA TYR A 390 -6.14 6.05 -12.22
C TYR A 390 -6.30 4.57 -12.55
N LEU A 391 -5.24 3.89 -13.03
CA LEU A 391 -5.28 2.46 -13.29
C LEU A 391 -5.54 1.65 -12.02
N CYS A 392 -4.87 1.98 -10.92
CA CYS A 392 -5.10 1.33 -9.62
C CYS A 392 -6.53 1.50 -9.10
N SER A 393 -7.28 2.52 -9.51
CA SER A 393 -8.68 2.69 -9.10
C SER A 393 -9.59 1.56 -9.59
N PHE A 394 -9.19 0.84 -10.65
CA PHE A 394 -9.89 -0.34 -11.16
C PHE A 394 -9.52 -1.64 -10.41
N SER A 395 -8.57 -1.58 -9.47
CA SER A 395 -8.31 -2.69 -8.55
C SER A 395 -9.48 -2.84 -7.58
N LYS A 396 -9.84 -4.08 -7.24
CA LYS A 396 -10.83 -4.35 -6.20
C LYS A 396 -10.32 -4.05 -4.79
N SER A 397 -9.00 -4.13 -4.57
CA SER A 397 -8.35 -3.86 -3.28
C SER A 397 -7.14 -2.95 -3.43
N ASN A 398 -7.16 -1.80 -2.75
CA ASN A 398 -6.02 -0.88 -2.68
C ASN A 398 -5.46 -0.75 -1.25
N GLY A 399 -6.07 -1.45 -0.28
CA GLY A 399 -5.58 -1.70 1.07
C GLY A 399 -4.87 -0.51 1.72
N MET A 400 -5.62 0.41 2.33
CA MET A 400 -5.04 1.41 3.22
C MET A 400 -5.18 0.96 4.65
N GLU A 401 -4.11 0.99 5.45
CA GLU A 401 -4.13 0.78 6.92
C GLU A 401 -5.27 1.57 7.57
N ILE A 402 -6.11 0.91 8.38
CA ILE A 402 -7.26 1.50 9.07
C ILE A 402 -7.02 1.39 10.58
N SER A 403 -7.16 2.51 11.30
CA SER A 403 -7.27 2.48 12.76
C SER A 403 -8.69 2.82 13.18
N PHE A 404 -9.43 1.80 13.63
CA PHE A 404 -10.81 1.94 14.08
C PHE A 404 -10.92 2.91 15.25
N TRP A 405 -9.98 2.86 16.20
CA TRP A 405 -10.03 3.79 17.34
C TRP A 405 -9.76 5.23 16.95
N ASP A 406 -8.88 5.50 15.97
CA ASP A 406 -8.70 6.85 15.45
C ASP A 406 -10.00 7.39 14.81
N ARG A 407 -10.64 6.57 13.97
CA ARG A 407 -11.90 6.93 13.29
C ARG A 407 -13.06 7.07 14.26
N PHE A 408 -13.20 6.16 15.21
CA PHE A 408 -14.21 6.21 16.26
C PHE A 408 -14.02 7.44 17.15
N HIS A 409 -12.78 7.71 17.60
CA HIS A 409 -12.44 8.86 18.44
C HIS A 409 -12.85 10.16 17.76
N LYS A 410 -12.58 10.32 16.45
CA LYS A 410 -12.94 11.54 15.72
C LYS A 410 -14.44 11.89 15.82
N VAL A 411 -15.31 10.88 15.85
CA VAL A 411 -16.77 11.05 15.89
C VAL A 411 -17.29 11.11 17.33
N ASN A 412 -16.74 10.30 18.23
CA ASN A 412 -17.28 10.05 19.57
C ASN A 412 -16.41 10.59 20.71
N LYS A 413 -15.37 11.39 20.42
CA LYS A 413 -14.47 11.92 21.47
C LYS A 413 -15.24 12.68 22.54
N ASN A 414 -14.92 12.40 23.80
CA ASN A 414 -15.38 13.21 24.90
C ASN A 414 -14.39 14.34 25.14
N ASN A 415 -14.68 15.52 24.60
CA ASN A 415 -13.82 16.71 24.75
C ASN A 415 -13.68 17.19 26.21
N ALA A 416 -14.52 16.70 27.14
CA ALA A 416 -14.37 17.01 28.56
C ALA A 416 -13.27 16.17 29.24
N LEU A 417 -12.89 15.03 28.65
CA LEU A 417 -11.85 14.16 29.18
C LEU A 417 -10.47 14.56 28.64
N ARG A 418 -9.47 14.54 29.53
CA ARG A 418 -8.07 14.70 29.14
C ARG A 418 -7.51 13.46 28.45
N VAL A 419 -8.04 12.29 28.83
CA VAL A 419 -7.67 10.98 28.32
C VAL A 419 -8.94 10.26 27.92
N ASN A 420 -8.99 9.78 26.68
CA ASN A 420 -10.02 8.86 26.25
C ASN A 420 -9.39 7.47 26.15
N HIS A 421 -9.90 6.53 26.94
CA HIS A 421 -9.46 5.14 26.95
C HIS A 421 -10.40 4.29 26.11
N TYR A 422 -9.82 3.40 25.31
CA TYR A 422 -10.51 2.47 24.45
C TYR A 422 -9.96 1.06 24.66
N PRO A 423 -10.82 0.06 24.95
CA PRO A 423 -10.39 -1.32 25.16
C PRO A 423 -9.87 -1.97 23.87
N SER A 424 -9.26 -3.15 23.97
CA SER A 424 -8.97 -3.98 22.79
C SER A 424 -10.29 -4.43 22.13
N ILE A 425 -10.27 -4.68 20.81
CA ILE A 425 -11.44 -5.23 20.09
C ILE A 425 -11.11 -6.63 19.58
N SER A 426 -11.92 -7.62 19.93
CA SER A 426 -11.78 -9.00 19.46
C SER A 426 -13.01 -9.52 18.72
N ILE A 427 -12.83 -10.57 17.90
CA ILE A 427 -13.89 -11.25 17.16
C ILE A 427 -13.79 -12.77 17.36
N GLY A 428 -14.94 -13.41 17.61
CA GLY A 428 -15.07 -14.87 17.65
C GLY A 428 -14.67 -15.51 18.98
N ARG A 429 -14.77 -16.85 19.05
CA ARG A 429 -14.48 -17.63 20.27
C ARG A 429 -12.98 -17.79 20.54
N THR A 430 -12.21 -18.10 19.50
CA THR A 430 -10.76 -17.93 19.50
C THR A 430 -10.51 -16.50 19.03
N ALA A 431 -10.02 -15.65 19.93
CA ALA A 431 -9.97 -14.21 19.70
C ALA A 431 -9.12 -13.86 18.47
N VAL A 432 -9.72 -13.10 17.56
CA VAL A 432 -9.01 -12.35 16.53
C VAL A 432 -9.06 -10.89 16.96
N TYR A 433 -7.97 -10.37 17.51
CA TYR A 433 -7.86 -8.97 17.89
C TYR A 433 -7.65 -8.11 16.65
N ILE A 434 -8.50 -7.11 16.48
CA ILE A 434 -8.43 -6.16 15.34
C ILE A 434 -7.95 -4.78 15.76
N GLU A 435 -8.00 -4.49 17.07
CA GLU A 435 -7.47 -3.26 17.65
C GLU A 435 -6.89 -3.54 19.03
N ARG A 436 -5.83 -2.80 19.34
CA ARG A 436 -5.19 -2.80 20.65
C ARG A 436 -5.94 -1.87 21.60
N GLU A 437 -5.87 -2.18 22.88
CA GLU A 437 -6.17 -1.22 23.92
C GLU A 437 -5.37 0.08 23.67
N THR A 438 -6.09 1.21 23.68
CA THR A 438 -5.60 2.49 23.17
C THR A 438 -6.00 3.62 24.10
N TRP A 439 -5.05 4.50 24.40
CA TRP A 439 -5.26 5.76 25.10
C TRP A 439 -5.02 6.93 24.14
N LYS A 440 -6.01 7.81 24.04
CA LYS A 440 -5.91 9.10 23.35
C LYS A 440 -5.69 10.18 24.39
N ILE A 441 -4.49 10.74 24.41
CA ILE A 441 -4.04 11.69 25.42
C ILE A 441 -3.93 13.07 24.78
N ASN A 442 -4.77 13.99 25.22
CA ASN A 442 -4.67 15.40 24.83
C ASN A 442 -3.39 16.01 25.41
N LYS A 443 -2.78 16.97 24.70
CA LYS A 443 -1.58 17.67 25.19
C LYS A 443 -1.82 18.26 26.57
N VAL A 444 -0.94 17.92 27.52
CA VAL A 444 -0.94 18.53 28.85
C VAL A 444 0.29 19.41 29.02
N SER A 445 0.08 20.68 29.32
CA SER A 445 1.15 21.67 29.55
C SER A 445 2.03 21.36 30.76
N SER A 446 1.62 20.43 31.62
CA SER A 446 2.33 20.03 32.84
C SER A 446 3.32 18.89 32.64
N ILE A 447 3.41 18.31 31.44
CA ILE A 447 4.43 17.29 31.17
C ILE A 447 5.79 17.97 31.04
N PRO A 448 6.78 17.57 31.84
CA PRO A 448 8.05 18.28 31.88
C PRO A 448 8.81 18.22 30.56
N LYS A 449 9.58 19.27 30.29
CA LYS A 449 10.43 19.40 29.09
C LYS A 449 11.91 19.14 29.36
N GLU A 450 12.26 18.88 30.61
CA GLU A 450 13.63 18.68 31.08
C GLU A 450 13.91 17.19 31.29
N ASP A 451 15.20 16.84 31.31
CA ASP A 451 15.72 15.49 31.37
C ASP A 451 16.20 15.20 32.81
N SER A 452 15.25 15.14 33.76
CA SER A 452 15.49 14.87 35.17
C SER A 452 14.73 13.64 35.67
N TYR A 453 15.24 12.98 36.71
CA TYR A 453 14.57 11.84 37.34
C TYR A 453 13.22 12.22 37.97
N GLU A 454 13.09 13.44 38.48
CA GLU A 454 11.82 13.95 39.02
C GLU A 454 10.77 14.05 37.91
N ASP A 455 11.19 14.49 36.72
CA ASP A 455 10.32 14.61 35.56
C ASP A 455 9.86 13.26 35.02
N TYR A 456 10.77 12.28 35.03
CA TYR A 456 10.43 10.88 34.76
C TYR A 456 9.31 10.40 35.70
N LEU A 457 9.48 10.57 37.02
CA LEU A 457 8.47 10.16 37.99
C LEU A 457 7.14 10.88 37.78
N LYS A 458 7.15 12.17 37.42
CA LYS A 458 5.93 12.93 37.10
C LYS A 458 5.20 12.34 35.89
N LEU A 459 5.93 12.02 34.81
CA LEU A 459 5.33 11.41 33.62
C LEU A 459 4.76 10.04 33.93
N ILE A 460 5.53 9.16 34.58
CA ILE A 460 5.05 7.81 34.93
C ILE A 460 3.83 7.90 35.85
N ASN A 461 3.85 8.79 36.84
CA ASN A 461 2.72 9.01 37.72
C ASN A 461 1.49 9.51 36.95
N TYR A 462 1.67 10.44 36.01
CA TYR A 462 0.60 10.92 35.13
C TYR A 462 0.01 9.77 34.28
N LEU A 463 0.86 8.94 33.67
CA LEU A 463 0.40 7.82 32.85
C LEU A 463 -0.32 6.76 33.71
N LYS A 464 0.25 6.36 34.84
CA LYS A 464 -0.32 5.30 35.70
C LYS A 464 -1.57 5.73 36.46
N HIS A 465 -1.61 6.96 36.98
CA HIS A 465 -2.71 7.41 37.83
C HIS A 465 -3.75 8.25 37.08
N ASP A 466 -3.32 9.23 36.29
CA ASP A 466 -4.24 10.14 35.61
C ASP A 466 -4.79 9.51 34.32
N CYS A 467 -3.97 8.71 33.62
CA CYS A 467 -4.39 8.00 32.41
C CYS A 467 -4.83 6.55 32.68
N GLN A 468 -4.64 6.04 33.90
CA GLN A 468 -4.90 4.63 34.28
C GLN A 468 -4.18 3.61 33.40
N MET A 469 -3.03 4.00 32.83
CA MET A 469 -2.22 3.15 31.96
C MET A 469 -1.14 2.45 32.79
N ASN A 470 -1.35 1.18 33.09
CA ASN A 470 -0.43 0.40 33.92
C ASN A 470 0.74 -0.23 33.12
N GLU A 471 0.76 -0.04 31.81
CA GLU A 471 1.77 -0.64 30.92
C GLU A 471 3.07 0.17 30.93
N ASP A 472 4.20 -0.52 31.05
CA ASP A 472 5.53 0.08 30.95
C ASP A 472 6.06 0.06 29.51
N GLN A 473 5.58 -0.86 28.68
CA GLN A 473 5.93 -0.98 27.26
C GLN A 473 4.75 -0.56 26.40
N ILE A 474 4.99 0.39 25.50
CA ILE A 474 3.93 1.03 24.71
C ILE A 474 4.32 1.19 23.24
N PHE A 475 3.30 1.26 22.39
CA PHE A 475 3.43 1.86 21.07
C PHE A 475 2.85 3.27 21.08
N ALA A 476 3.53 4.27 20.51
CA ALA A 476 3.00 5.62 20.39
C ALA A 476 3.09 6.21 18.98
N LYS A 477 2.04 6.94 18.57
CA LYS A 477 1.96 7.72 17.33
C LYS A 477 1.23 9.04 17.55
N THR A 478 1.42 9.99 16.64
CA THR A 478 0.91 11.37 16.81
C THR A 478 0.04 11.84 15.66
N LEU A 479 -0.03 11.09 14.57
CA LEU A 479 -0.96 11.33 13.48
C LEU A 479 -2.09 10.30 13.54
N PRO A 480 -3.36 10.74 13.72
CA PRO A 480 -4.49 9.85 13.67
C PRO A 480 -4.79 9.44 12.22
N ASP A 481 -5.34 8.23 12.04
CA ASP A 481 -6.08 7.88 10.83
C ASP A 481 -7.35 8.74 10.70
N VAL A 482 -7.79 8.95 9.47
CA VAL A 482 -8.89 9.86 9.14
C VAL A 482 -9.92 9.14 8.29
N ASP A 483 -11.15 9.06 8.79
CA ASP A 483 -12.30 8.59 8.00
C ASP A 483 -12.79 9.70 7.05
N ALA A 484 -12.82 9.41 5.75
CA ALA A 484 -13.23 10.37 4.74
C ALA A 484 -14.75 10.66 4.71
N LEU A 485 -15.58 9.80 5.32
CA LEU A 485 -17.04 9.95 5.35
C LEU A 485 -17.56 10.43 6.71
N LEU A 486 -16.84 10.11 7.79
CA LEU A 486 -17.20 10.42 9.17
C LEU A 486 -16.22 11.44 9.76
N GLY A 487 -16.50 12.74 9.61
CA GLY A 487 -15.66 13.76 10.24
C GLY A 487 -15.71 15.21 9.73
N GLY A 488 -16.82 15.65 9.14
CA GLY A 488 -16.95 17.01 8.57
C GLY A 488 -16.30 17.14 7.17
N GLU A 489 -16.30 18.36 6.60
CA GLU A 489 -15.62 18.66 5.33
C GLU A 489 -14.11 18.51 5.51
N ILE A 490 -13.58 17.31 5.26
CA ILE A 490 -12.14 17.10 5.16
C ILE A 490 -11.75 17.49 3.76
N ASN A 491 -11.04 18.60 3.64
CA ASN A 491 -10.41 18.95 2.37
C ASN A 491 -9.37 17.86 2.03
N VAL A 492 -9.52 17.22 0.87
CA VAL A 492 -8.62 16.16 0.40
C VAL A 492 -7.17 16.65 0.33
N SER A 493 -6.94 17.94 0.07
CA SER A 493 -5.59 18.52 0.13
C SER A 493 -4.98 18.43 1.53
N ASP A 494 -5.78 18.63 2.57
CA ASP A 494 -5.33 18.59 3.95
C ASP A 494 -5.06 17.14 4.36
N TRP A 495 -5.92 16.21 3.95
CA TRP A 495 -5.70 14.78 4.12
C TRP A 495 -4.41 14.28 3.45
N ILE A 496 -4.18 14.65 2.18
CA ILE A 496 -2.93 14.33 1.46
C ILE A 496 -1.72 14.99 2.14
N SER A 497 -1.88 16.23 2.65
CA SER A 497 -0.80 16.91 3.38
C SER A 497 -0.44 16.19 4.68
N LEU A 498 -1.42 15.64 5.38
CA LEU A 498 -1.23 14.83 6.59
C LEU A 498 -0.53 13.51 6.25
N LEU A 499 -0.93 12.82 5.17
CA LEU A 499 -0.29 11.60 4.69
C LEU A 499 1.19 11.83 4.31
N LYS A 500 1.53 12.99 3.76
CA LYS A 500 2.92 13.36 3.40
C LYS A 500 3.80 13.66 4.62
N LYS A 501 3.23 13.96 5.80
CA LYS A 501 3.98 14.19 7.06
C LYS A 501 4.34 12.86 7.75
N GLY A 502 5.10 12.00 7.07
CA GLY A 502 5.24 10.58 7.46
C GLY A 502 6.04 10.23 8.73
N LYS A 503 6.78 11.16 9.36
CA LYS A 503 7.77 10.81 10.41
C LYS A 503 7.18 10.19 11.69
N TYR A 504 5.90 10.40 11.98
CA TYR A 504 5.26 9.90 13.22
C TYR A 504 3.87 9.28 12.99
N ARG A 505 3.61 8.87 11.74
CA ARG A 505 2.38 8.12 11.40
C ARG A 505 2.43 6.70 11.94
N LYS A 506 3.59 6.04 11.79
CA LYS A 506 3.77 4.66 12.24
C LYS A 506 3.98 4.62 13.76
N PRO A 507 3.26 3.76 14.50
CA PRO A 507 3.53 3.55 15.92
C PRO A 507 5.00 3.20 16.17
N GLN A 508 5.59 3.83 17.18
CA GLN A 508 6.96 3.56 17.64
C GLN A 508 6.90 2.84 18.98
N PHE A 509 7.74 1.83 19.16
CA PHE A 509 7.88 1.12 20.44
C PHE A 509 8.68 1.98 21.42
N TYR A 510 8.26 1.97 22.69
CA TYR A 510 9.01 2.53 23.80
C TYR A 510 8.91 1.60 25.02
N ASP A 511 10.05 1.27 25.61
CA ASP A 511 10.11 0.78 26.98
C ASP A 511 10.32 1.97 27.94
N LEU A 512 9.30 2.32 28.73
CA LEU A 512 9.37 3.45 29.65
C LEU A 512 10.32 3.19 30.84
N ASN A 513 10.80 1.97 31.03
CA ASN A 513 11.86 1.68 32.01
C ASN A 513 13.27 1.88 31.41
N ASP A 514 13.40 2.00 30.09
CA ASP A 514 14.64 2.37 29.42
C ASP A 514 14.76 3.90 29.28
N TYR A 515 15.93 4.41 29.65
CA TYR A 515 16.17 5.85 29.67
C TYR A 515 16.17 6.48 28.27
N VAL A 516 16.69 5.78 27.27
CA VAL A 516 16.78 6.29 25.90
C VAL A 516 15.40 6.33 25.26
N ASP A 517 14.61 5.27 25.44
CA ASP A 517 13.24 5.21 24.96
C ASP A 517 12.34 6.24 25.63
N TYR A 518 12.41 6.36 26.96
CA TYR A 518 11.73 7.43 27.70
C TYR A 518 12.08 8.82 27.14
N LYS A 519 13.37 9.11 26.96
CA LYS A 519 13.82 10.42 26.45
C LYS A 519 13.31 10.68 25.03
N ASN A 520 13.34 9.66 24.18
CA ASN A 520 12.80 9.76 22.82
C ASN A 520 11.28 10.01 22.84
N PHE A 521 10.54 9.29 23.68
CA PHE A 521 9.10 9.47 23.87
C PHE A 521 8.77 10.90 24.30
N VAL A 522 9.42 11.42 25.35
CA VAL A 522 9.24 12.81 25.83
C VAL A 522 9.59 13.83 24.76
N SER A 523 10.66 13.59 23.98
CA SER A 523 11.05 14.50 22.88
C SER A 523 9.97 14.62 21.79
N ILE A 524 9.17 13.57 21.59
CA ILE A 524 8.07 13.56 20.62
C ILE A 524 6.83 14.18 21.26
N TYR A 525 6.49 13.77 22.50
CA TYR A 525 5.34 14.29 23.24
C TYR A 525 5.42 15.82 23.44
N SER A 526 6.62 16.35 23.70
CA SER A 526 6.85 17.77 23.98
C SER A 526 6.74 18.69 22.75
N LYS A 527 6.68 18.15 21.53
CA LYS A 527 6.44 18.93 20.30
C LYS A 527 5.02 19.49 20.29
N ASP A 528 4.73 20.44 19.40
CA ASP A 528 3.39 21.01 19.22
C ASP A 528 2.42 20.02 18.58
N ILE A 529 2.10 18.98 19.34
CA ILE A 529 1.19 17.90 18.99
C ILE A 529 -0.04 18.07 19.87
N GLU A 530 -1.22 18.14 19.26
CA GLU A 530 -2.48 18.36 19.97
C GLU A 530 -2.92 17.10 20.74
N GLU A 531 -2.69 15.92 20.16
CA GLU A 531 -3.11 14.62 20.68
C GLU A 531 -2.04 13.56 20.40
N MET A 532 -1.79 12.69 21.39
CA MET A 532 -0.99 11.48 21.22
C MET A 532 -1.86 10.23 21.35
N THR A 533 -1.58 9.25 20.50
CA THR A 533 -2.15 7.90 20.61
C THR A 533 -1.11 6.99 21.22
N ILE A 534 -1.47 6.35 22.32
CA ILE A 534 -0.68 5.30 22.97
C ILE A 534 -1.46 3.99 22.87
N GLN A 535 -0.79 2.91 22.50
CA GLN A 535 -1.39 1.58 22.39
C GLN A 535 -0.60 0.58 23.23
N LYS A 536 -1.31 -0.37 23.82
CA LYS A 536 -0.71 -1.48 24.54
C LYS A 536 0.14 -2.35 23.61
N VAL A 537 1.32 -2.77 24.06
CA VAL A 537 2.13 -3.75 23.32
C VAL A 537 1.45 -5.12 23.40
N LEU A 538 1.12 -5.68 22.24
CA LEU A 538 0.45 -6.97 22.11
C LEU A 538 0.87 -7.62 20.77
N PRO A 539 1.40 -8.86 20.76
CA PRO A 539 1.81 -9.66 21.92
C PRO A 539 3.03 -9.07 22.65
N SER A 540 3.19 -9.35 23.94
CA SER A 540 4.33 -8.89 24.77
C SER A 540 5.52 -9.87 24.75
N ASN A 541 5.74 -10.55 23.62
CA ASN A 541 6.70 -11.66 23.54
C ASN A 541 8.12 -11.15 23.22
N GLU A 542 9.15 -11.74 23.83
CA GLU A 542 10.55 -11.38 23.56
C GLU A 542 10.95 -11.57 22.08
N LYS A 543 10.38 -12.59 21.43
CA LYS A 543 10.59 -12.86 20.00
C LYS A 543 9.42 -12.35 19.19
N VAL A 544 9.62 -11.23 18.52
CA VAL A 544 8.63 -10.63 17.61
C VAL A 544 8.65 -11.37 16.28
N VAL A 545 7.57 -12.09 15.96
CA VAL A 545 7.35 -12.70 14.65
C VAL A 545 6.00 -12.24 14.12
N GLU A 546 6.01 -11.64 12.93
CA GLU A 546 4.82 -11.32 12.16
C GLU A 546 4.68 -12.32 11.01
N TYR A 547 3.44 -12.67 10.73
CA TYR A 547 3.05 -13.57 9.65
C TYR A 547 2.21 -12.80 8.63
N LEU A 548 2.44 -13.10 7.36
CA LEU A 548 1.59 -12.69 6.26
C LEU A 548 0.76 -13.89 5.81
N MET A 549 -0.57 -13.73 5.75
CA MET A 549 -1.48 -14.71 5.17
C MET A 549 -2.27 -14.06 4.05
N GLU A 550 -2.22 -14.64 2.85
CA GLU A 550 -3.10 -14.23 1.77
C GLU A 550 -4.43 -14.95 1.87
N PHE A 551 -5.49 -14.20 2.10
CA PHE A 551 -6.84 -14.71 2.13
C PHE A 551 -7.48 -14.55 0.75
N THR A 552 -7.76 -15.68 0.12
CA THR A 552 -8.55 -15.73 -1.12
C THR A 552 -9.97 -16.14 -0.73
N GLU A 553 -10.89 -15.19 -0.60
CA GLU A 553 -12.32 -15.51 -0.48
C GLU A 553 -12.77 -16.16 -1.79
N ILE A 554 -12.75 -17.48 -1.84
CA ILE A 554 -13.55 -18.21 -2.81
C ILE A 554 -14.81 -18.56 -2.05
N HIS A 555 -15.87 -17.77 -2.25
CA HIS A 555 -17.19 -18.11 -1.73
C HIS A 555 -17.45 -19.59 -1.97
N LYS A 556 -17.92 -20.28 -0.92
CA LYS A 556 -18.58 -21.57 -1.06
C LYS A 556 -19.72 -21.34 -2.05
N THR A 557 -19.56 -21.81 -3.27
CA THR A 557 -20.71 -22.09 -4.14
C THR A 557 -21.58 -23.09 -3.39
N ASP A 558 -22.88 -22.80 -3.32
CA ASP A 558 -23.93 -23.61 -2.69
C ASP A 558 -23.81 -25.12 -2.95
#